data_AF-A0A2N2NCZ4-F1
#
_entry.id   AF-A0A2N2NCZ4-F1
#
_cell.length_a   1.000
_cell.length_b   1.000
_cell.length_c   1.000
_cell.angle_alpha   90.00
_cell.angle_beta   90.00
_cell.angle_gamma   90.00
#
_symmetry.space_group_name_H-M   'P 1'
#
loop_
_entity.id
_entity.type
_entity.pdbx_description
1 polymer ?
#
loop_
_entity_poly.entity_id
_entity_poly.type
_entity_poly.pdbx_seq_one_letter_code
_entity_poly.pdbx_strand_id
1 'polypeptide(L)'
;MDNLGTSLIHPSSPPIIQPLNQSDLILIERVREELVFRGINPPSWREVDPEKRRRFFDEVRSILIDQFEDRLAVNRNALIITDALSGIGLLDQLLRDPYVEEIFVRNGVVAVEYDGTFHHLGKLADDSYFENLAVHVADQGG
;
A
#
# COMPACT_ATOMS: atom_id res chain seq x y z
N MET A 1 34.66 -13.46 -30.04
CA MET A 1 33.64 -12.40 -30.26
C MET A 1 32.69 -12.55 -29.10
N ASP A 2 32.97 -11.80 -28.06
CA ASP A 2 32.38 -11.97 -26.75
C ASP A 2 31.05 -11.25 -26.72
N ASN A 3 29.98 -12.01 -26.50
CA ASN A 3 28.65 -11.47 -26.26
C ASN A 3 28.71 -10.72 -24.92
N LEU A 4 28.71 -9.38 -24.98
CA LEU A 4 28.38 -8.53 -23.85
C LEU A 4 26.90 -8.78 -23.51
N GLY A 5 26.67 -9.81 -22.70
CA GLY A 5 25.40 -10.02 -22.03
C GLY A 5 25.14 -8.79 -21.17
N THR A 6 24.19 -7.98 -21.58
CA THR A 6 23.55 -6.98 -20.73
C THR A 6 23.12 -7.70 -19.46
N SER A 7 23.88 -7.57 -18.37
CA SER A 7 23.39 -7.94 -17.05
C SER A 7 22.19 -7.04 -16.80
N LEU A 8 21.00 -7.61 -16.99
CA LEU A 8 19.80 -7.08 -16.39
C LEU A 8 20.13 -6.95 -14.92
N ILE A 9 20.21 -5.72 -14.43
CA ILE A 9 20.41 -5.45 -13.01
C ILE A 9 19.11 -5.90 -12.35
N HIS A 10 19.03 -7.19 -12.02
CA HIS A 10 17.96 -7.72 -11.21
C HIS A 10 18.12 -7.08 -9.83
N PRO A 11 17.08 -6.40 -9.30
CA PRO A 11 17.15 -5.92 -7.93
C PRO A 11 17.38 -7.13 -7.04
N SER A 12 18.39 -7.13 -6.19
CA SER A 12 18.68 -8.27 -5.30
C SER A 12 17.83 -8.26 -4.03
N SER A 13 16.81 -7.41 -3.97
CA SER A 13 16.03 -7.17 -2.75
C SER A 13 14.64 -6.62 -3.09
N PRO A 14 13.62 -7.00 -2.31
CA PRO A 14 12.27 -6.49 -2.46
C PRO A 14 12.19 -4.98 -2.15
N PRO A 15 11.12 -4.30 -2.60
CA PRO A 15 10.90 -2.89 -2.30
C PRO A 15 10.75 -2.65 -0.79
N ILE A 16 11.29 -1.53 -0.33
CA ILE A 16 11.25 -1.14 1.09
C ILE A 16 9.87 -0.55 1.40
N ILE A 17 9.12 -1.22 2.27
CA ILE A 17 7.86 -0.69 2.81
C ILE A 17 8.11 0.05 4.12
N GLN A 18 7.54 1.23 4.26
CA GLN A 18 7.53 1.95 5.52
C GLN A 18 6.43 1.38 6.43
N PRO A 19 6.77 0.95 7.67
CA PRO A 19 5.76 0.51 8.63
C PRO A 19 4.78 1.64 8.98
N LEU A 20 3.51 1.30 9.16
CA LEU A 20 2.51 2.19 9.73
C LEU A 20 2.68 2.24 11.24
N ASN A 21 2.78 3.45 11.78
CA ASN A 21 2.73 3.68 13.22
C ASN A 21 1.28 3.90 13.69
N GLN A 22 1.07 3.99 15.00
CA GLN A 22 -0.26 4.14 15.58
C GLN A 22 -0.96 5.45 15.18
N SER A 23 -0.21 6.53 14.99
CA SER A 23 -0.76 7.80 14.49
C SER A 23 -1.25 7.66 13.05
N ASP A 24 -0.51 6.93 12.20
CA ASP A 24 -0.91 6.66 10.82
C ASP A 24 -2.19 5.82 10.78
N LEU A 25 -2.31 4.80 11.65
CA LEU A 25 -3.52 3.97 11.72
C LEU A 25 -4.76 4.77 12.13
N ILE A 26 -4.64 5.64 13.14
CA ILE A 26 -5.73 6.53 13.56
C ILE A 26 -6.13 7.47 12.42
N LEU A 27 -5.14 7.99 11.69
CA LEU A 27 -5.36 8.88 10.56
C LEU A 27 -6.07 8.16 9.40
N ILE A 28 -5.65 6.94 9.07
CA ILE A 28 -6.27 6.09 8.06
C ILE A 28 -7.73 5.82 8.40
N GLU A 29 -8.04 5.49 9.65
CA GLU A 29 -9.42 5.23 10.08
C GLU A 29 -10.31 6.46 9.93
N ARG A 30 -9.84 7.62 10.39
CA ARG A 30 -10.60 8.88 10.26
C ARG A 30 -10.85 9.25 8.79
N VAL A 31 -9.86 9.10 7.92
CA VAL A 31 -10.05 9.38 6.49
C VAL A 31 -10.97 8.35 5.85
N ARG A 32 -10.90 7.07 6.24
CA ARG A 32 -11.83 6.04 5.78
C ARG A 32 -13.27 6.38 6.13
N GLU A 33 -13.55 6.79 7.36
CA GLU A 33 -14.89 7.20 7.79
C GLU A 33 -15.42 8.36 6.93
N GLU A 34 -14.56 9.35 6.64
CA GLU A 34 -14.93 10.48 5.78
C GLU A 34 -15.18 10.05 4.33
N LEU A 35 -14.36 9.15 3.77
CA LEU A 35 -14.55 8.61 2.43
C LEU A 35 -15.89 7.87 2.32
N VAL A 36 -16.23 7.06 3.33
CA VAL A 36 -17.53 6.38 3.42
C VAL A 36 -18.67 7.40 3.48
N PHE A 37 -18.54 8.44 4.31
CA PHE A 37 -19.53 9.51 4.40
C PHE A 37 -19.75 10.23 3.07
N ARG A 38 -18.68 10.48 2.31
CA ARG A 38 -18.72 11.11 0.97
C ARG A 38 -19.13 10.14 -0.14
N GLY A 39 -19.27 8.84 0.14
CA GLY A 39 -19.58 7.81 -0.86
C GLY A 39 -18.44 7.56 -1.86
N ILE A 40 -17.20 7.85 -1.47
CA ILE A 40 -16.00 7.67 -2.30
C ILE A 40 -15.40 6.29 -1.99
N ASN A 41 -15.36 5.43 -3.00
CA ASN A 41 -14.78 4.10 -2.87
C ASN A 41 -13.29 4.10 -3.25
N PRO A 42 -12.43 3.43 -2.47
CA PRO A 42 -11.05 3.21 -2.87
C PRO A 42 -10.96 2.43 -4.19
N PRO A 43 -9.93 2.68 -5.01
CA PRO A 43 -9.71 1.91 -6.23
C PRO A 43 -9.38 0.45 -5.87
N SER A 44 -9.93 -0.48 -6.65
CA SER A 44 -9.67 -1.92 -6.49
C SER A 44 -8.21 -2.27 -6.74
N TRP A 45 -7.71 -3.36 -6.18
CA TRP A 45 -6.35 -3.84 -6.43
C TRP A 45 -6.13 -4.28 -7.87
N ARG A 46 -7.21 -4.66 -8.57
CA ARG A 46 -7.21 -4.98 -9.99
C ARG A 46 -7.27 -3.73 -10.88
N GLU A 47 -7.42 -2.55 -10.28
CA GLU A 47 -7.47 -1.30 -11.03
C GLU A 47 -6.09 -0.96 -11.57
N VAL A 48 -6.00 -0.91 -12.90
CA VAL A 48 -4.77 -0.63 -13.65
C VAL A 48 -4.72 0.80 -14.17
N ASP A 49 -5.84 1.53 -14.10
CA ASP A 49 -5.91 2.92 -14.57
C ASP A 49 -5.22 3.88 -13.58
N PRO A 50 -4.06 4.46 -13.94
CA PRO A 50 -3.34 5.40 -13.07
C PRO A 50 -4.14 6.68 -12.78
N GLU A 51 -5.07 7.06 -13.67
CA GLU A 51 -5.91 8.25 -13.48
C GLU A 51 -6.87 8.09 -12.30
N LYS A 52 -7.43 6.88 -12.11
CA LYS A 52 -8.33 6.61 -10.98
C LYS A 52 -7.61 6.68 -9.64
N ARG A 53 -6.40 6.10 -9.56
CA ARG A 53 -5.58 6.19 -8.34
C ARG A 53 -5.21 7.65 -8.06
N ARG A 54 -4.89 8.42 -9.09
CA ARG A 54 -4.58 9.84 -8.94
C ARG A 54 -5.77 10.67 -8.45
N ARG A 55 -6.96 10.43 -9.00
CA ARG A 55 -8.20 11.06 -8.49
C ARG A 55 -8.46 10.71 -7.03
N PHE A 56 -8.30 9.44 -6.66
CA PHE A 56 -8.47 9.02 -5.27
C PHE A 56 -7.46 9.70 -4.33
N PHE A 57 -6.20 9.83 -4.76
CA PHE A 57 -5.20 10.62 -4.03
C PHE A 57 -5.63 12.08 -3.84
N ASP A 58 -6.16 12.72 -4.87
CA ASP A 58 -6.62 14.11 -4.79
C ASP A 58 -7.81 14.27 -3.83
N GLU A 59 -8.72 13.29 -3.78
CA GLU A 59 -9.82 13.24 -2.80
C GLU A 59 -9.32 13.10 -1.36
N VAL A 60 -8.43 12.13 -1.12
CA VAL A 60 -7.78 11.92 0.19
C VAL A 60 -7.05 13.20 0.63
N ARG A 61 -6.33 13.83 -0.30
CA ARG A 61 -5.63 15.10 -0.05
C ARG A 61 -6.61 16.21 0.30
N SER A 62 -7.75 16.31 -0.39
CA SER A 62 -8.79 17.30 -0.07
C SER A 62 -9.32 17.11 1.35
N ILE A 63 -9.64 15.86 1.75
CA ILE A 63 -10.07 15.54 3.11
C ILE A 63 -9.02 15.98 4.13
N LEU A 64 -7.75 15.72 3.86
CA LEU A 64 -6.67 16.12 4.75
C LEU A 64 -6.52 17.65 4.85
N ILE A 65 -6.72 18.38 3.76
CA ILE A 65 -6.69 19.85 3.77
C ILE A 65 -7.85 20.43 4.60
N ASP A 66 -9.02 19.81 4.51
CA ASP A 66 -10.22 20.24 5.23
C ASP A 66 -10.10 19.99 6.75
N GLN A 67 -9.43 18.91 7.15
CA GLN A 67 -9.41 18.43 8.54
C GLN A 67 -8.11 18.74 9.32
N PHE A 68 -7.00 19.06 8.66
CA PHE A 68 -5.69 19.18 9.31
C PHE A 68 -5.00 20.53 9.02
N GLU A 69 -4.40 21.11 10.06
CA GLU A 69 -3.69 22.40 9.96
C GLU A 69 -2.29 22.27 9.35
N ASP A 70 -1.64 21.09 9.45
CA ASP A 70 -0.27 20.90 8.97
C ASP A 70 -0.18 20.58 7.47
N ARG A 71 -0.22 21.65 6.67
CA ARG A 71 -0.12 21.59 5.20
C ARG A 71 1.21 21.02 4.68
N LEU A 72 2.27 20.99 5.50
CA LEU A 72 3.56 20.44 5.08
C LEU A 72 3.55 18.90 5.06
N ALA A 73 2.80 18.29 5.99
CA ALA A 73 2.65 16.84 6.07
C ALA A 73 1.53 16.29 5.18
N VAL A 74 0.59 17.12 4.72
CA VAL A 74 -0.59 16.69 3.92
C VAL A 74 -0.22 15.79 2.75
N ASN A 75 0.77 16.16 1.93
CA ASN A 75 1.09 15.36 0.74
C ASN A 75 1.67 13.99 1.10
N ARG A 76 2.52 13.94 2.14
CA ARG A 76 3.10 12.69 2.64
C ARG A 76 2.02 11.80 3.22
N ASN A 77 1.15 12.35 4.05
CA ASN A 77 0.05 11.62 4.67
C ASN A 77 -0.96 11.15 3.63
N ALA A 78 -1.28 11.99 2.63
CA ALA A 78 -2.13 11.61 1.52
C ALA A 78 -1.56 10.40 0.77
N LEU A 79 -0.25 10.36 0.54
CA LEU A 79 0.40 9.23 -0.12
C LEU A 79 0.28 7.95 0.72
N ILE A 80 0.61 8.02 2.01
CA ILE A 80 0.52 6.88 2.93
C ILE A 80 -0.91 6.34 3.00
N ILE A 81 -1.90 7.21 3.14
CA ILE A 81 -3.31 6.81 3.27
C ILE A 81 -3.84 6.28 1.94
N THR A 82 -3.50 6.93 0.82
CA THR A 82 -3.88 6.46 -0.52
C THR A 82 -3.33 5.06 -0.74
N ASP A 83 -2.06 4.82 -0.42
CA ASP A 83 -1.43 3.51 -0.54
C ASP A 83 -2.06 2.50 0.42
N ALA A 84 -2.38 2.89 1.66
CA ALA A 84 -2.95 2.00 2.66
C ALA A 84 -4.41 1.62 2.41
N LEU A 85 -5.18 2.48 1.72
CA LEU A 85 -6.60 2.28 1.42
C LEU A 85 -6.86 1.78 -0.01
N SER A 86 -5.93 2.00 -0.94
CA SER A 86 -6.06 1.53 -2.32
C SER A 86 -5.57 0.10 -2.45
N GLY A 87 -6.22 -0.66 -3.33
CA GLY A 87 -5.79 -1.99 -3.69
C GLY A 87 -5.65 -2.93 -2.49
N ILE A 88 -4.47 -3.52 -2.33
CA ILE A 88 -4.16 -4.38 -1.18
C ILE A 88 -3.35 -3.64 -0.08
N GLY A 89 -3.52 -2.33 0.04
CA GLY A 89 -2.93 -1.55 1.13
C GLY A 89 -1.40 -1.51 1.08
N LEU A 90 -0.74 -1.63 2.24
CA LEU A 90 0.74 -1.66 2.34
C LEU A 90 1.42 -2.70 1.45
N LEU A 91 0.70 -3.77 1.09
CA LEU A 91 1.23 -4.86 0.28
C LEU A 91 1.17 -4.56 -1.23
N ASP A 92 0.50 -3.48 -1.64
CA ASP A 92 0.29 -3.13 -3.06
C ASP A 92 1.62 -2.89 -3.78
N GLN A 93 2.61 -2.33 -3.08
CA GLN A 93 3.96 -2.14 -3.62
C GLN A 93 4.68 -3.46 -3.88
N LEU A 94 4.47 -4.48 -3.04
CA LEU A 94 5.05 -5.81 -3.24
C LEU A 94 4.32 -6.55 -4.37
N LEU A 95 3.00 -6.47 -4.43
CA LEU A 95 2.20 -7.15 -5.47
C LEU A 95 2.51 -6.66 -6.89
N ARG A 96 2.91 -5.39 -7.03
CA ARG A 96 3.26 -4.79 -8.33
C ARG A 96 4.67 -5.15 -8.79
N ASP A 97 5.52 -5.65 -7.89
CA ASP A 97 6.87 -6.06 -8.25
C ASP A 97 6.83 -7.43 -8.91
N PRO A 98 7.28 -7.55 -10.18
CA PRO A 98 7.19 -8.81 -10.93
C PRO A 98 8.06 -9.94 -10.39
N TYR A 99 8.98 -9.65 -9.47
CA TYR A 99 9.87 -10.64 -8.87
C TYR A 99 9.38 -11.12 -7.49
N VAL A 100 8.31 -10.50 -6.94
CA VAL A 100 7.64 -11.01 -5.75
C VAL A 100 6.72 -12.16 -6.17
N GLU A 101 6.98 -13.34 -5.61
CA GLU A 101 6.22 -14.55 -5.91
C GLU A 101 5.13 -14.79 -4.86
N GLU A 102 5.52 -14.74 -3.58
CA GLU A 102 4.60 -14.95 -2.45
C GLU A 102 4.80 -13.90 -1.35
N ILE A 103 3.68 -13.49 -0.73
CA ILE A 103 3.66 -12.55 0.40
C ILE A 103 3.07 -13.27 1.61
N PHE A 104 3.82 -13.29 2.70
CA PHE A 104 3.43 -13.92 3.96
C PHE A 104 3.19 -12.86 5.02
N VAL A 105 2.05 -12.94 5.69
CA VAL A 105 1.69 -12.07 6.81
C VAL A 105 1.36 -12.92 8.03
N ARG A 106 1.98 -12.60 9.16
CA ARG A 106 1.71 -13.27 10.44
C ARG A 106 1.94 -12.33 11.62
N ASN A 107 0.91 -12.08 12.45
CA ASN A 107 0.99 -11.21 13.63
C ASN A 107 1.54 -9.81 13.29
N GLY A 108 1.14 -9.25 12.14
CA GLY A 108 1.65 -7.97 11.63
C GLY A 108 3.08 -7.98 11.05
N VAL A 109 3.78 -9.12 11.09
CA VAL A 109 5.09 -9.33 10.48
C VAL A 109 4.93 -9.79 9.04
N VAL A 110 5.66 -9.18 8.13
CA VAL A 110 5.63 -9.48 6.69
C VAL A 110 6.95 -10.08 6.24
N ALA A 111 6.85 -11.10 5.40
CA ALA A 111 7.96 -11.66 4.65
C ALA A 111 7.53 -11.93 3.21
N VAL A 112 8.49 -11.98 2.30
CA VAL A 112 8.24 -12.21 0.87
C VAL A 112 9.21 -13.22 0.30
N GLU A 113 8.73 -14.01 -0.64
CA GLU A 113 9.58 -14.74 -1.57
C GLU A 113 9.84 -13.86 -2.79
N TYR A 114 11.11 -13.56 -3.02
CA TYR A 114 11.58 -12.66 -4.08
C TYR A 114 12.66 -13.38 -4.88
N ASP A 115 12.39 -13.67 -6.16
CA ASP A 115 13.30 -14.39 -7.05
C ASP A 115 13.84 -15.70 -6.41
N GLY A 116 12.94 -16.52 -5.85
CA GLY A 116 13.28 -17.77 -5.15
C GLY A 116 14.04 -17.59 -3.82
N THR A 117 14.20 -16.37 -3.32
CA THR A 117 14.86 -16.08 -2.04
C THR A 117 13.88 -15.50 -1.02
N PHE A 118 13.97 -15.95 0.22
CA PHE A 118 13.08 -15.49 1.29
C PHE A 118 13.63 -14.23 1.99
N HIS A 119 12.81 -13.18 2.07
CA HIS A 119 13.15 -11.91 2.71
C HIS A 119 12.17 -11.54 3.82
N HIS A 120 12.69 -11.27 5.02
CA HIS A 120 11.90 -10.79 6.14
C HIS A 120 11.88 -9.26 6.15
N LEU A 121 10.69 -8.66 6.01
CA LEU A 121 10.50 -7.20 6.05
C LEU A 121 10.23 -6.68 7.47
N GLY A 122 9.93 -7.57 8.41
CA GLY A 122 9.66 -7.22 9.80
C GLY A 122 8.20 -6.80 10.02
N LYS A 123 7.95 -6.10 11.14
CA LYS A 123 6.60 -5.65 11.49
C LYS A 123 6.24 -4.41 10.68
N LEU A 124 5.23 -4.51 9.80
CA LEU A 124 4.79 -3.42 8.94
C LEU A 124 3.51 -2.73 9.43
N ALA A 125 2.65 -3.44 10.16
CA ALA A 125 1.49 -2.88 10.83
C ALA A 125 1.05 -3.81 11.97
N ASP A 126 0.00 -3.44 12.71
CA ASP A 126 -0.65 -4.35 13.64
C ASP A 126 -1.49 -5.40 12.92
N ASP A 127 -1.72 -6.54 13.56
CA ASP A 127 -2.42 -7.68 12.95
C ASP A 127 -3.85 -7.33 12.49
N SER A 128 -4.54 -6.47 13.26
CA SER A 128 -5.87 -5.97 12.94
C SER A 128 -5.92 -5.17 11.63
N TYR A 129 -4.83 -4.51 11.24
CA TYR A 129 -4.76 -3.83 9.94
C TYR A 129 -4.84 -4.87 8.80
N PHE A 130 -4.06 -5.94 8.90
CA PHE A 130 -4.02 -6.99 7.89
C PHE A 130 -5.30 -7.84 7.85
N GLU A 131 -5.94 -8.05 9.00
CA GLU A 131 -7.26 -8.67 9.06
C GLU A 131 -8.32 -7.85 8.30
N ASN A 132 -8.42 -6.55 8.60
CA ASN A 132 -9.34 -5.65 7.90
C ASN A 132 -9.03 -5.57 6.40
N LEU A 133 -7.75 -5.58 6.05
CA LEU A 133 -7.30 -5.59 4.66
C LEU A 133 -7.73 -6.88 3.95
N ALA A 134 -7.58 -8.04 4.58
CA ALA A 134 -7.99 -9.32 4.01
C ALA A 134 -9.50 -9.36 3.72
N VAL A 135 -10.32 -8.84 4.64
CA VAL A 135 -11.77 -8.70 4.41
C VAL A 135 -12.05 -7.78 3.22
N HIS A 136 -11.41 -6.60 3.18
CA HIS A 136 -11.60 -5.64 2.10
C HIS A 136 -11.25 -6.22 0.72
N VAL A 137 -10.14 -6.96 0.63
CA VAL A 137 -9.70 -7.59 -0.62
C VAL A 137 -10.64 -8.72 -1.03
N ALA A 138 -11.13 -9.51 -0.07
CA ALA A 138 -12.10 -10.57 -0.33
C ALA A 138 -13.41 -10.01 -0.90
N ASP A 139 -13.90 -8.90 -0.36
CA ASP A 139 -15.12 -8.22 -0.85
C ASP A 139 -14.96 -7.67 -2.28
N GLN A 140 -13.73 -7.34 -2.71
CA GLN A 140 -13.43 -6.88 -4.07
C GLN A 140 -13.19 -8.01 -5.08
N GLY A 141 -12.97 -9.24 -4.61
CA GLY A 141 -12.62 -10.40 -5.43
C GLY A 141 -13.82 -11.24 -5.91
N GLY A 142 -15.04 -10.84 -5.54
CA GLY A 142 -16.31 -11.50 -5.90
C GLY A 142 -16.84 -11.17 -7.28
#